data_AF-A0A1S8ABC3-F1
#
_entry.id   AF-A0A1S8ABC3-F1
#
_cell.length_a   1.000
_cell.length_b   1.000
_cell.length_c   1.000
_cell.angle_alpha   90.00
_cell.angle_beta   90.00
_cell.angle_gamma   90.00
#
_symmetry.space_group_name_H-M   'P 1'
#
loop_
_entity.id
_entity.type
_entity.pdbx_description
1 polymer ?
#
loop_
_entity_poly.entity_id
_entity_poly.type
_entity_poly.pdbx_seq_one_letter_code
_entity_poly.pdbx_strand_id
1 'polypeptide(L)' 'MTVVCARKTVHTGDPQPRWPGMSQNIYDQHEFFQNYIQLDRQMKGLDGAPEWPQLCAMLPDLKGDSLLDLGCGFG' A
#
# COMPACT_ATOMS: atom_id res chain seq x y z
N MET A 1 -2.03 -13.88 -14.99
CA MET A 1 -2.47 -13.14 -13.80
C MET A 1 -2.44 -11.68 -14.17
N THR A 2 -3.56 -10.97 -14.01
CA THR A 2 -3.63 -9.53 -14.26
C THR A 2 -3.69 -8.84 -12.91
N VAL A 3 -2.68 -8.02 -12.59
CA VAL A 3 -2.65 -7.24 -11.35
C VAL A 3 -3.02 -5.79 -11.67
N VAL A 4 -4.01 -5.27 -10.97
CA VAL A 4 -4.35 -3.84 -11.01
C VAL A 4 -3.95 -3.24 -9.68
N CYS A 5 -2.97 -2.34 -9.68
CA CYS A 5 -2.74 -1.52 -8.50
C CYS A 5 -3.76 -0.37 -8.46
N ALA A 6 -4.51 -0.29 -7.36
CA ALA A 6 -5.33 0.86 -7.06
C ALA A 6 -4.49 1.91 -6.31
N ARG A 7 -3.90 2.85 -7.05
CA ARG A 7 -3.30 4.05 -6.44
C ARG A 7 -4.37 5.10 -6.20
N LYS A 8 -4.47 5.58 -4.96
CA LYS A 8 -5.19 6.82 -4.68
C LYS A 8 -4.40 7.97 -5.33
N THR A 9 -4.98 8.64 -6.32
CA THR A 9 -4.46 9.92 -6.80
C THR A 9 -4.61 10.94 -5.68
N VAL A 10 -3.50 11.39 -5.11
CA VAL A 10 -3.50 12.50 -4.15
C VAL A 10 -3.51 13.78 -4.97
N HIS A 11 -4.66 14.44 -5.08
CA HIS A 11 -4.72 15.82 -5.57
C HIS A 11 -4.24 16.75 -4.45
N THR A 12 -3.06 17.36 -4.63
CA THR A 12 -2.54 18.39 -3.73
C THR A 12 -3.48 19.60 -3.80
N GLY A 13 -4.47 19.66 -2.92
CA GLY A 13 -5.45 20.76 -2.86
C GLY A 13 -6.87 20.36 -2.46
N ASP A 14 -7.22 19.07 -2.51
CA ASP A 14 -8.54 18.64 -2.04
C ASP A 14 -8.56 18.56 -0.51
N PRO A 15 -9.43 19.31 0.19
CA PRO A 15 -9.68 19.05 1.60
C PRO A 15 -10.21 17.62 1.71
N GLN A 16 -9.54 16.78 2.52
CA GLN A 16 -9.95 15.41 2.80
C GLN A 16 -11.47 15.37 3.05
N PRO A 17 -12.19 14.36 2.52
CA PRO A 17 -13.63 14.26 2.71
C PRO A 17 -13.93 14.22 4.20
N ARG A 18 -14.39 15.36 4.72
CA ARG A 18 -14.69 15.60 6.13
C ARG A 18 -16.06 15.02 6.44
N TRP A 19 -16.13 13.70 6.44
CA TRP A 19 -17.21 12.98 7.10
C TRP A 19 -17.08 13.29 8.60
N PRO A 20 -18.12 13.81 9.27
CA PRO A 20 -18.04 14.13 10.68
C PRO A 20 -17.60 12.90 11.48
N GLY A 21 -16.43 12.98 12.13
CA GLY A 21 -15.91 11.90 12.99
C GLY A 21 -14.75 11.08 12.42
N MET A 22 -14.22 11.36 11.23
CA MET A 22 -12.97 10.70 10.81
C MET A 22 -11.74 11.40 11.40
N SER A 23 -10.95 10.65 12.16
CA SER A 23 -9.62 11.08 12.63
C SER A 23 -8.69 11.30 11.44
N GLN A 24 -7.85 12.33 11.51
CA GLN A 24 -6.78 12.52 10.53
C GLN A 24 -5.89 11.28 10.47
N ASN A 25 -5.62 10.77 9.27
CA ASN A 25 -4.72 9.65 9.11
C ASN A 25 -3.27 10.09 9.39
N ILE A 26 -2.55 9.36 10.23
CA ILE A 26 -1.14 9.67 10.57
C ILE A 26 -0.22 9.61 9.35
N TYR A 27 -0.59 8.85 8.30
CA TYR A 27 0.17 8.80 7.04
C TYR A 27 0.11 10.11 6.24
N ASP A 28 -0.82 11.02 6.54
CA ASP A 28 -0.85 12.36 5.94
C ASP A 28 0.14 13.32 6.63
N GLN A 29 0.70 12.94 7.78
CA GLN A 29 1.71 13.73 8.47
C GLN A 29 3.07 13.52 7.80
N HIS A 30 3.65 14.61 7.29
CA HIS A 30 4.89 14.56 6.50
C HIS A 30 6.02 13.83 7.22
N GLU A 31 6.29 14.17 8.47
CA GLU A 31 7.37 13.56 9.26
C GLU A 31 7.19 12.06 9.45
N PHE A 32 5.96 11.63 9.75
CA PHE A 32 5.65 10.20 9.87
C PHE A 32 5.86 9.50 8.53
N PHE A 33 5.33 10.08 7.45
CA PHE A 33 5.43 9.50 6.12
C PHE A 33 6.88 9.39 5.63
N GLN A 34 7.72 10.40 5.87
CA GLN A 34 9.14 10.37 5.49
C GLN A 34 9.90 9.23 6.18
N ASN A 35 9.58 8.92 7.44
CA ASN A 35 10.18 7.78 8.13
C ASN A 35 9.58 6.45 7.66
N TYR A 36 8.27 6.42 7.43
CA TYR A 36 7.56 5.23 6.96
C TYR A 36 8.09 4.71 5.61
N ILE A 37 8.38 5.61 4.65
CA ILE A 37 8.90 5.21 3.33
C ILE A 37 10.34 4.67 3.37
N GLN A 38 11.04 4.80 4.50
CA GLN A 38 12.38 4.24 4.70
C GLN A 38 12.35 2.80 5.23
N LEU A 39 11.18 2.23 5.50
CA LEU A 39 11.09 0.83 5.90
C LEU A 39 11.56 -0.08 4.76
N ASP A 40 12.20 -1.20 5.11
CA ASP A 40 12.75 -2.15 4.14
C ASP A 40 11.72 -2.61 3.11
N ARG A 41 10.47 -2.86 3.54
CA ARG A 41 9.34 -3.17 2.65
C ARG A 41 9.11 -2.11 1.57
N GLN A 42 9.31 -0.83 1.89
CA GLN A 42 9.09 0.29 0.96
C GLN A 42 10.28 0.50 0.02
N MET A 43 11.51 0.21 0.49
CA MET A 43 12.73 0.41 -0.30
C MET A 43 13.09 -0.79 -1.19
N LYS A 44 12.86 -2.01 -0.69
CA LYS A 44 13.26 -3.27 -1.33
C LYS A 44 12.05 -4.05 -1.89
N GLY A 45 10.85 -3.48 -1.81
CA GLY A 45 9.62 -4.15 -2.23
C GLY A 45 9.35 -5.43 -1.44
N LEU A 46 8.83 -6.45 -2.12
CA LEU A 46 8.50 -7.75 -1.51
C LEU A 46 9.73 -8.49 -0.95
N ASP A 47 10.94 -8.23 -1.46
CA ASP A 47 12.18 -8.80 -0.91
C ASP A 47 12.53 -8.19 0.47
N GLY A 48 12.03 -6.98 0.76
CA GLY A 48 12.14 -6.34 2.07
C GLY A 48 11.02 -6.69 3.04
N ALA A 49 10.09 -7.57 2.64
CA ALA A 49 8.93 -7.97 3.40
C ALA A 49 9.18 -9.34 4.05
N PRO A 50 9.58 -9.42 5.33
CA PRO A 50 9.91 -10.70 5.97
C PRO A 50 8.74 -11.69 6.00
N GLU A 51 7.51 -11.20 5.92
CA GLU A 51 6.28 -11.99 5.89
C GLU A 51 5.94 -12.57 4.50
N TRP A 52 6.54 -12.04 3.43
CA TRP A 52 6.13 -12.36 2.06
C TRP A 52 6.31 -13.83 1.66
N PRO A 53 7.43 -14.52 2.01
CA PRO A 53 7.58 -15.94 1.70
C PRO A 53 6.49 -16.82 2.35
N GLN A 54 6.12 -16.52 3.59
CA GLN A 54 5.09 -17.23 4.33
C GLN A 54 3.71 -16.96 3.73
N LEU A 55 3.40 -15.71 3.38
CA LEU A 55 2.16 -15.36 2.71
C LEU A 55 2.05 -16.07 1.34
N CYS A 56 3.11 -16.07 0.53
CA CYS A 56 3.18 -16.79 -0.74
C CYS A 56 2.85 -18.28 -0.59
N ALA A 57 3.37 -18.92 0.46
CA ALA A 57 3.13 -20.33 0.73
C ALA A 57 1.66 -20.65 1.09
N MET A 58 0.88 -19.64 1.51
CA MET A 58 -0.55 -19.77 1.81
C MET A 58 -1.45 -19.50 0.61
N LEU A 59 -0.93 -18.89 -0.47
CA LEU A 59 -1.71 -18.57 -1.64
C LEU A 59 -1.98 -19.82 -2.48
N PRO A 60 -3.19 -19.96 -3.06
CA PRO A 60 -3.48 -21.00 -4.05
C PRO A 60 -2.77 -20.71 -5.38
N ASP A 61 -2.91 -21.59 -6.37
CA ASP A 61 -2.54 -21.24 -7.75
C ASP A 61 -3.46 -20.11 -8.26
N LEU A 62 -2.85 -18.99 -8.66
CA LEU A 62 -3.55 -17.77 -9.11
C LEU A 62 -3.54 -17.62 -10.64
N LYS A 63 -3.10 -18.65 -11.37
CA LYS A 63 -2.99 -18.60 -12.82
C LYS A 63 -4.36 -18.47 -13.49
N GLY A 64 -4.62 -17.28 -14.03
CA GLY A 64 -5.86 -16.95 -14.75
C GLY A 64 -6.75 -15.98 -13.97
N ASP A 65 -6.42 -15.73 -12.70
CA ASP A 65 -7.18 -14.84 -11.84
C ASP A 65 -6.83 -13.37 -12.05
N SER A 66 -7.75 -12.51 -11.62
CA SER A 66 -7.61 -11.06 -11.56
C SER A 66 -7.37 -10.64 -10.11
N LEU A 67 -6.26 -9.93 -9.86
CA LEU A 67 -5.87 -9.50 -8.53
C LEU A 67 -5.93 -7.98 -8.41
N LEU A 68 -6.42 -7.53 -7.26
CA LEU A 68 -6.41 -6.14 -6.83
C LEU A 68 -5.35 -5.96 -5.75
N ASP A 69 -4.37 -5.13 -6.03
CA ASP A 69 -3.36 -4.74 -5.04
C ASP A 69 -3.77 -3.42 -4.36
N LEU A 70 -4.15 -3.52 -3.09
CA LEU A 70 -4.53 -2.39 -2.24
C LEU A 70 -3.35 -2.01 -1.36
N GLY A 71 -2.89 -0.77 -1.51
CA GLY A 71 -1.70 -0.33 -0.79
C GLY A 71 -0.41 -0.90 -1.40
N CYS A 72 -0.36 -1.02 -2.72
CA CYS A 72 0.81 -1.47 -3.49
C CYS A 72 2.09 -0.62 -3.29
N GLY A 73 2.01 0.46 -2.51
CA GLY A 73 3.15 1.34 -2.24
C GLY A 73 3.77 1.86 -3.52
N PHE A 74 5.05 1.55 -3.72
CA PHE A 74 5.85 1.99 -4.86
C PHE A 74 5.90 0.98 -6.03
N GLY A 75 5.19 -0.15 -5.94
CA GLY A 75 5.12 -1.21 -6.95
C GLY A 75 5.15 -2.59 -6.33
#